data_AF-A0A3R9ZN13-F1
#
_entry.id   AF-A0A3R9ZN13-F1
#
_cell.length_a   1.000
_cell.length_b   1.000
_cell.length_c   1.000
_cell.angle_alpha   90.00
_cell.angle_beta   90.00
_cell.angle_gamma   90.00
#
_symmetry.space_group_name_H-M   'P 1'
#
loop_
_entity.id
_entity.type
_entity.pdbx_description
1 polymer ?
#
loop_
_entity_poly.entity_id
_entity_poly.type
_entity_poly.pdbx_seq_one_letter_code
_entity_poly.pdbx_strand_id
1 'polypeptide(L)' 'MAKATHRKATVTLKLPFDIPSDVELTALRDAGIPVDDLGVAASGFLHMRTTSDYRSHIFRWFANSGSMDGAGRESASML' A
#
# COMPACT_ATOMS: atom_id res chain seq x y z
N MET A 1 1.19 19.59 20.08
CA MET A 1 0.02 19.14 19.31
C MET A 1 0.53 18.20 18.23
N ALA A 2 0.31 16.88 18.37
CA ALA A 2 0.81 15.92 17.39
C ALA A 2 0.01 16.09 16.09
N LYS A 3 0.65 16.64 15.06
CA LYS A 3 0.06 16.76 13.72
C LYS A 3 -0.19 15.33 13.24
N ALA A 4 -1.46 14.92 13.20
CA ALA A 4 -1.84 13.64 12.62
C ALA A 4 -1.42 13.67 11.16
N THR A 5 -0.26 13.09 10.85
CA THR A 5 0.16 12.86 9.48
C THR A 5 -0.82 11.83 8.93
N HIS A 6 -1.89 12.30 8.30
CA HIS A 6 -2.78 11.48 7.50
C HIS A 6 -1.94 10.93 6.35
N ARG A 7 -1.24 9.83 6.59
CA ARG A 7 -0.54 9.07 5.56
C ARG A 7 -1.66 8.60 4.63
N LYS A 8 -1.81 9.26 3.49
CA LYS A 8 -2.80 8.85 2.48
C LYS A 8 -2.39 7.45 2.01
N ALA A 9 -3.37 6.58 1.84
CA ALA A 9 -3.12 5.28 1.22
C ALA A 9 -2.58 5.56 -0.19
N THR A 10 -1.42 4.97 -0.50
CA THR A 10 -0.80 5.09 -1.82
C THR A 10 -1.69 4.44 -2.87
N VAL A 11 -2.29 3.31 -2.54
CA VAL A 11 -3.24 2.58 -3.40
C VAL A 11 -4.44 2.16 -2.56
N THR A 12 -5.63 2.30 -3.14
CA THR A 12 -6.87 1.75 -2.59
C THR A 12 -7.52 0.87 -3.65
N LEU A 13 -7.66 -0.41 -3.35
CA LEU A 13 -8.23 -1.41 -4.23
C LEU A 13 -9.47 -2.02 -3.58
N LYS A 14 -10.53 -2.24 -4.37
CA LYS A 14 -11.74 -2.94 -3.93
C LYS A 14 -11.90 -4.19 -4.77
N LEU A 15 -11.92 -5.34 -4.11
CA LEU A 15 -12.10 -6.65 -4.73
C LEU A 15 -13.40 -7.30 -4.24
N PRO A 16 -14.07 -8.13 -5.06
CA PRO A 16 -15.20 -8.93 -4.58
C PRO A 16 -14.73 -9.90 -3.48
N PHE A 17 -15.61 -10.23 -2.53
CA PHE A 17 -15.30 -11.18 -1.46
C PHE A 17 -15.13 -12.61 -1.98
N ASP A 18 -15.94 -12.99 -2.98
CA ASP A 18 -16.00 -14.35 -3.53
C ASP A 18 -15.07 -14.50 -4.73
N ILE A 19 -13.76 -14.22 -4.54
CA ILE A 19 -12.72 -14.51 -5.54
C ILE A 19 -11.67 -15.45 -4.96
N PRO A 20 -11.08 -16.31 -5.79
CA PRO A 20 -9.99 -17.17 -5.32
C PRO A 20 -8.76 -16.33 -4.94
N SER A 21 -8.03 -16.80 -3.92
CA SER A 21 -6.85 -16.10 -3.38
C SER A 21 -5.81 -15.76 -4.45
N ASP A 22 -5.60 -16.63 -5.43
CA ASP A 22 -4.65 -16.40 -6.53
C ASP A 22 -5.01 -15.16 -7.39
N VAL A 23 -6.31 -14.98 -7.66
CA VAL A 23 -6.84 -13.82 -8.38
C VAL A 23 -6.77 -12.56 -7.50
N GLU A 24 -7.00 -12.70 -6.19
CA GLU A 24 -6.83 -11.61 -5.24
C GLU A 24 -5.37 -11.11 -5.21
N LEU A 25 -4.40 -12.03 -5.10
CA LEU A 25 -2.97 -11.72 -5.13
C LEU A 25 -2.53 -11.09 -6.44
N THR A 26 -3.00 -11.63 -7.57
CA THR A 26 -2.72 -11.08 -8.89
C THR A 26 -3.25 -9.65 -9.00
N ALA A 27 -4.47 -9.39 -8.54
CA ALA A 27 -5.05 -8.05 -8.55
C ALA A 27 -4.32 -7.07 -7.62
N LEU A 28 -3.85 -7.52 -6.45
CA LEU A 28 -3.03 -6.70 -5.56
C LEU A 28 -1.69 -6.33 -6.21
N ARG A 29 -1.01 -7.31 -6.84
CA ARG A 29 0.25 -7.09 -7.56
C ARG A 29 0.07 -6.17 -8.77
N ASP A 30 -0.99 -6.37 -9.55
CA ASP A 30 -1.36 -5.52 -10.69
C ASP A 30 -1.64 -4.07 -10.25
N ALA A 31 -2.26 -3.90 -9.08
CA ALA A 31 -2.47 -2.59 -8.46
C ALA A 31 -1.17 -1.95 -7.90
N GLY A 32 -0.01 -2.59 -8.04
CA GLY A 32 1.28 -2.10 -7.57
C GLY A 32 1.52 -2.31 -6.07
N ILE A 33 0.79 -3.23 -5.42
CA ILE A 33 0.98 -3.60 -4.03
C ILE A 33 1.95 -4.78 -3.97
N PRO A 34 3.13 -4.64 -3.33
CA PRO A 34 4.11 -5.71 -3.25
C PRO A 34 3.67 -6.75 -2.22
N VAL A 35 2.91 -7.76 -2.66
CA VAL A 35 2.49 -8.91 -1.85
C VAL A 35 3.21 -10.19 -2.26
N ASP A 36 3.55 -10.99 -1.26
CA ASP A 36 4.06 -12.36 -1.39
C ASP A 36 2.91 -13.34 -1.73
N ASP A 37 3.25 -14.57 -2.07
CA ASP A 37 2.32 -15.66 -2.39
C ASP A 37 1.42 -16.06 -1.21
N LEU A 38 1.74 -15.62 0.01
CA LEU A 38 0.87 -15.72 1.19
C LEU A 38 -0.05 -14.50 1.41
N GLY A 39 -0.02 -13.48 0.53
CA GLY A 39 -0.79 -12.24 0.68
C GLY A 39 -0.22 -11.27 1.71
N VAL A 40 0.98 -11.57 2.20
CA VAL A 40 1.71 -10.70 3.13
C VAL A 40 2.45 -9.63 2.31
N ALA A 41 2.28 -8.37 2.68
CA ALA A 41 3.03 -7.29 2.03
C ALA A 41 4.51 -7.40 2.38
N ALA A 42 5.38 -7.43 1.37
CA ALA A 42 6.83 -7.60 1.55
C ALA A 42 7.50 -6.36 2.16
N SER A 43 6.86 -5.20 2.07
CA SER A 43 7.26 -3.94 2.71
C SER A 43 6.00 -3.17 3.08
N GLY A 44 6.12 -2.00 3.73
CA GLY A 44 4.95 -1.14 3.98
C GLY A 44 3.89 -1.73 4.89
N PHE A 45 2.66 -1.23 4.73
CA PHE A 45 1.51 -1.66 5.50
C PHE A 45 0.31 -1.84 4.57
N LEU A 46 -0.29 -3.04 4.60
CA LEU A 46 -1.49 -3.37 3.86
C LEU A 46 -2.64 -3.57 4.86
N HIS A 47 -3.64 -2.70 4.80
CA HIS A 47 -4.86 -2.82 5.59
C HIS A 47 -5.96 -3.40 4.71
N MET A 48 -6.45 -4.58 5.07
CA MET A 48 -7.65 -5.17 4.47
C MET A 48 -8.87 -4.93 5.36
N ARG A 49 -9.97 -4.45 4.77
CA ARG A 49 -11.27 -4.34 5.45
C ARG A 49 -12.36 -4.97 4.60
N THR A 50 -13.11 -5.91 5.16
CA THR A 50 -14.33 -6.42 4.54
C THR A 50 -15.48 -5.42 4.71
N THR A 51 -16.31 -5.25 3.69
CA THR A 51 -17.55 -4.46 3.81
C THR A 51 -18.52 -5.15 4.78
N SER A 52 -19.37 -4.37 5.48
CA SER A 52 -20.34 -4.92 6.43
C SER A 52 -21.34 -5.88 5.79
N ASP A 53 -21.55 -5.71 4.49
CA ASP A 53 -22.36 -6.55 3.60
C ASP A 53 -21.62 -7.80 3.08
N TYR A 54 -20.34 -8.01 3.45
CA TYR A 54 -19.51 -9.16 3.04
C TYR A 54 -19.41 -9.36 1.52
N ARG A 55 -19.64 -8.31 0.73
CA ARG A 55 -19.59 -8.38 -0.74
C ARG A 55 -18.22 -8.03 -1.29
N SER A 56 -17.38 -7.36 -0.52
CA SER A 56 -16.09 -6.88 -1.02
C SER A 56 -15.04 -6.74 0.06
N HIS A 57 -13.79 -6.95 -0.33
CA HIS A 57 -12.60 -6.56 0.40
C HIS A 57 -12.09 -5.21 -0.10
N ILE A 58 -11.85 -4.30 0.82
CA ILE A 58 -11.22 -3.01 0.56
C ILE A 58 -9.79 -3.09 1.10
N PHE A 59 -8.84 -3.09 0.19
CA PHE A 59 -7.42 -3.09 0.48
C PHE A 59 -6.90 -1.65 0.40
N ARG A 60 -6.21 -1.22 1.46
CA ARG A 60 -5.56 0.08 1.56
C ARG A 60 -4.08 -0.14 1.80
N TRP A 61 -3.31 0.19 0.78
CA TRP A 61 -1.86 0.06 0.81
C TRP A 61 -1.22 1.39 1.21
N PHE A 62 -0.25 1.30 2.11
CA PHE A 62 0.59 2.40 2.53
C PHE A 62 2.03 1.98 2.26
N ALA A 63 2.63 2.54 1.22
CA ALA A 63 4.05 2.36 1.00
C ALA A 63 4.80 2.86 2.25
N ASN A 64 5.74 2.05 2.74
CA ASN A 64 6.74 2.57 3.66
C ASN A 64 7.58 3.56 2.84
N SER A 65 7.12 4.81 2.74
CA SER A 65 8.03 5.91 2.54
C SER A 65 8.87 5.91 3.80
N GLY A 66 9.95 5.11 3.81
CA GLY A 66 11.14 5.52 4.55
C GLY A 66 11.29 6.99 4.21
N SER A 67 11.37 7.83 5.23
CA SER A 67 11.56 9.28 5.11
C SER A 67 12.36 9.59 3.85
N MET A 68 11.67 9.99 2.79
CA MET A 68 12.32 10.61 1.66
C MET A 68 12.33 12.09 1.96
N ASP A 69 12.93 12.42 3.12
CA ASP A 69 13.64 13.69 3.33
C ASP A 69 14.91 13.62 2.47
N GLY A 70 14.69 13.53 1.16
CA GLY A 70 15.72 13.33 0.13
C GLY A 70 15.40 14.22 -1.06
N ALA A 71 15.10 15.49 -0.79
CA ALA A 71 14.95 16.52 -1.80
C ALA A 71 15.32 17.88 -1.19
N GLY A 72 16.62 18.18 -1.14
CA GLY A 72 17.06 19.53 -0.83
C GLY A 72 18.56 19.68 -0.59
N ARG A 73 19.29 19.96 -1.69
CA ARG A 73 20.60 20.63 -1.75
C ARG A 73 21.79 19.76 -1.32
N GLU A 74 22.92 19.70 -2.03
CA GLU A 74 23.49 20.52 -3.09
C GLU A 74 24.63 19.71 -3.71
N SER A 75 24.64 19.56 -5.04
CA SER A 75 25.87 19.22 -5.76
C SER A 75 26.78 20.43 -5.72
N ALA A 76 27.49 20.65 -4.63
CA ALA A 76 28.65 21.53 -4.62
C ALA A 76 29.83 20.72 -5.18
N SER A 77 29.98 20.77 -6.50
CA SER A 77 31.31 20.70 -7.09
C SER A 77 32.09 21.90 -6.57
N MET A 78 33.18 21.67 -5.84
CA MET A 78 34.26 22.65 -5.82
C MET A 78 35.60 21.95 -5.65
N LEU A 79 36.48 22.32 -6.57
CA LEU A 79 37.89 22.01 -6.69
C LEU A 79 38.68 22.35 -5.42
#